data_AF-A0A7J2JF01-F1
#
_entry.id   AF-A0A7J2JF01-F1
#
_cell.length_a   1.000
_cell.length_b   1.000
_cell.length_c   1.000
_cell.angle_alpha   90.00
_cell.angle_beta   90.00
_cell.angle_gamma   90.00
#
_symmetry.space_group_name_H-M   'P 1'
#
loop_
_entity.id
_entity.type
_entity.pdbx_description
1 polymer ?
#
loop_
_entity_poly.entity_id
_entity_poly.type
_entity_poly.pdbx_seq_one_letter_code
_entity_poly.pdbx_strand_id
1 'polypeptide(L)' 'MVGEMFLFSVLVEEIGELAEALRKKDKERVSEELADFMFMVMSIANQFEVDLEARLVEKYLSKSLEEISRSWRDVPWKR' A
#
# COMPACT_ATOMS: atom_id res chain seq x y z
N MET A 1 8.63 21.43 8.58
CA MET A 1 8.56 20.39 7.54
C MET A 1 8.86 19.07 8.22
N VAL A 2 7.85 18.22 8.33
CA VAL A 2 8.09 16.81 8.68
C VAL A 2 8.84 16.21 7.49
N GLY A 3 10.03 15.65 7.70
CA GLY A 3 10.89 15.18 6.60
C GLY A 3 10.34 13.93 5.91
N GLU A 4 10.67 13.73 4.64
CA GLU A 4 10.29 12.54 3.84
C GLU A 4 10.61 11.22 4.57
N MET A 5 11.77 11.18 5.23
CA MET A 5 12.20 10.04 6.02
C MET A 5 11.32 9.75 7.24
N PHE A 6 10.69 10.77 7.82
CA PHE A 6 9.76 10.56 8.94
C PHE A 6 8.50 9.85 8.46
N LEU A 7 7.88 10.31 7.35
CA LEU A 7 6.69 9.66 6.81
C LEU A 7 6.98 8.21 6.40
N PHE A 8 8.17 7.97 5.85
CA PHE A 8 8.62 6.61 5.53
C PHE A 8 8.81 5.75 6.79
N SER A 9 9.42 6.28 7.85
CA SER A 9 9.57 5.56 9.12
C SER A 9 8.23 5.18 9.74
N VAL A 10 7.25 6.10 9.75
CA VAL A 10 5.90 5.81 10.26
C VAL A 10 5.22 4.75 9.38
N LEU A 11 5.30 4.85 8.04
CA LEU A 11 4.76 3.81 7.15
C LEU A 11 5.33 2.41 7.47
N VAL A 12 6.63 2.32 7.80
CA VAL A 12 7.27 1.05 8.18
C VAL A 12 6.74 0.53 9.52
N GLU A 13 6.42 1.41 10.45
CA GLU A 13 5.77 1.07 11.73
C GLU A 13 4.39 0.46 11.48
N GLU A 14 3.53 1.10 10.69
CA GLU A 14 2.19 0.59 10.33
C GLU A 14 2.26 -0.80 9.67
N ILE A 15 3.27 -1.05 8.82
CA ILE A 15 3.50 -2.37 8.22
C ILE A 15 3.82 -3.41 9.30
N GLY A 16 4.59 -3.03 10.31
CA GLY A 16 4.92 -3.89 11.45
C GLY A 16 3.71 -4.26 12.28
N GLU A 17 2.86 -3.27 12.59
CA GLU A 17 1.62 -3.48 13.35
C GLU A 17 0.62 -4.33 12.58
N LEU A 18 0.44 -4.06 11.28
CA LEU A 18 -0.37 -4.88 10.38
C LEU A 18 0.12 -6.33 10.33
N ALA A 19 1.44 -6.55 10.22
CA ALA A 19 2.03 -7.88 10.23
C ALA A 19 1.75 -8.62 11.55
N GLU A 20 1.80 -7.91 12.69
CA GLU A 20 1.46 -8.48 13.98
C GLU A 20 -0.03 -8.85 14.08
N ALA A 21 -0.93 -7.97 13.65
CA ALA A 21 -2.37 -8.20 13.65
C ALA A 21 -2.74 -9.41 12.79
N LEU A 22 -2.15 -9.53 11.59
CA LEU A 22 -2.30 -10.68 10.69
C LEU A 22 -1.80 -11.97 11.34
N ARG A 23 -0.62 -11.95 11.97
CA ARG A 23 -0.06 -13.12 12.67
C ARG A 23 -0.96 -13.59 13.81
N LYS A 24 -1.57 -12.65 14.54
CA LYS A 24 -2.51 -12.92 15.65
C LYS A 24 -3.91 -13.32 15.17
N LYS A 25 -4.22 -13.17 13.88
CA LYS A 25 -5.56 -13.36 13.28
C LYS A 25 -6.63 -12.46 13.95
N ASP A 26 -6.20 -11.29 14.40
CA ASP A 26 -7.05 -10.30 15.05
C ASP A 26 -7.72 -9.43 13.97
N LYS A 27 -8.97 -9.72 13.64
CA LYS A 27 -9.67 -9.04 12.53
C LYS A 27 -9.94 -7.57 12.81
N GLU A 28 -10.19 -7.21 14.06
CA GLU A 28 -10.45 -5.82 14.43
C GLU A 28 -9.18 -5.00 14.24
N ARG A 29 -8.06 -5.48 14.79
CA ARG A 29 -6.77 -4.84 14.58
C ARG A 29 -6.36 -4.83 13.11
N VAL A 30 -6.51 -5.92 12.37
CA VAL A 30 -6.20 -5.92 10.92
C VAL A 30 -6.95 -4.80 10.19
N SER A 31 -8.21 -4.54 10.54
CA SER A 31 -8.98 -3.46 9.95
C SER A 31 -8.42 -2.07 10.32
N GLU A 32 -7.96 -1.90 11.55
CA GLU A 32 -7.35 -0.66 12.06
C GLU A 32 -6.00 -0.40 11.37
N GLU A 33 -5.07 -1.35 11.44
CA GLU A 33 -3.73 -1.18 10.86
C GLU A 33 -3.76 -1.03 9.33
N LEU A 34 -4.77 -1.60 8.64
CA LEU A 34 -4.97 -1.37 7.21
C LEU A 34 -5.38 0.09 6.91
N ALA A 35 -6.18 0.70 7.78
CA ALA A 35 -6.57 2.10 7.63
C ALA A 35 -5.37 3.02 7.85
N ASP A 36 -4.56 2.74 8.87
CA ASP A 36 -3.37 3.54 9.20
C ASP A 36 -2.29 3.40 8.12
N PHE A 37 -2.05 2.18 7.61
CA PHE A 37 -1.21 1.96 6.44
C PHE A 37 -1.67 2.80 5.23
N MET A 38 -2.97 2.80 4.92
CA MET A 38 -3.51 3.58 3.81
C MET A 38 -3.39 5.10 4.04
N PHE A 39 -3.61 5.57 5.27
CA PHE A 39 -3.41 6.97 5.65
C PHE A 39 -1.96 7.40 5.41
N MET A 40 -0.98 6.56 5.75
CA MET A 40 0.42 6.85 5.52
C MET A 40 0.81 6.86 4.04
N VAL A 41 0.28 5.93 3.24
CA VAL A 41 0.45 5.95 1.78
C VAL A 41 -0.09 7.24 1.16
N MET A 42 -1.29 7.68 1.58
CA MET A 42 -1.87 8.94 1.11
C MET A 42 -1.08 10.16 1.58
N SER A 43 -0.57 10.14 2.81
CA SER A 43 0.27 11.21 3.37
C SER A 43 1.56 11.40 2.55
N ILE A 44 2.20 10.30 2.16
CA ILE A 44 3.37 10.33 1.27
C ILE A 44 2.97 10.86 -0.12
N ALA A 45 1.87 10.38 -0.70
CA ALA A 45 1.41 10.87 -2.00
C ALA A 45 1.17 12.39 -1.98
N ASN A 46 0.53 12.91 -0.92
CA ASN A 46 0.31 14.34 -0.74
C ASN A 46 1.62 15.13 -0.61
N GLN A 47 2.60 14.59 0.15
CA GLN A 47 3.92 15.22 0.31
C GLN A 47 4.66 15.38 -1.02
N PHE A 48 4.47 14.47 -1.96
CA PHE A 48 5.09 14.48 -3.29
C PHE A 48 4.17 15.01 -4.40
N GLU A 49 3.02 15.59 -4.05
CA GLU A 49 2.03 16.12 -5.00
C GLU A 49 1.57 15.09 -6.05
N VAL A 50 1.46 13.82 -5.63
CA VAL A 50 1.00 12.72 -6.48
C VAL A 50 -0.51 12.57 -6.39
N ASP A 51 -1.20 12.69 -7.52
CA ASP A 51 -2.59 12.24 -7.67
C ASP A 51 -2.63 10.70 -7.65
N LEU A 52 -2.78 10.15 -6.45
CA LEU A 52 -2.76 8.71 -6.22
C LEU A 52 -3.96 8.01 -6.84
N GLU A 53 -5.14 8.63 -6.85
CA GLU A 53 -6.35 8.07 -7.44
C GLU A 53 -6.18 7.89 -8.95
N ALA A 54 -5.79 8.96 -9.65
CA ALA A 54 -5.55 8.90 -11.10
C ALA A 54 -4.47 7.86 -11.44
N ARG A 55 -3.42 7.76 -10.63
CA ARG A 55 -2.36 6.75 -10.80
C ARG A 55 -2.85 5.32 -10.58
N LEU A 56 -3.72 5.07 -9.60
CA LEU A 56 -4.33 3.76 -9.38
C LEU A 56 -5.25 3.37 -10.55
N VAL A 57 -6.06 4.32 -11.03
CA VAL A 57 -6.94 4.10 -12.19
C VAL A 57 -6.12 3.72 -13.42
N GLU A 58 -5.12 4.53 -13.76
CA GLU A 58 -4.25 4.30 -14.92
C GLU A 58 -3.48 2.98 -14.84
N LYS A 59 -3.03 2.61 -13.64
CA LYS A 59 -2.16 1.44 -13.46
C LYS A 59 -2.95 0.13 -13.39
N TYR A 60 -4.12 0.14 -12.74
CA TYR A 60 -4.83 -1.09 -12.39
C TYR A 60 -6.30 -1.13 -12.81
N LEU A 61 -7.03 -0.02 -12.83
CA LEU A 61 -8.50 -0.09 -13.05
C LEU A 61 -8.90 0.08 -14.52
N SER A 62 -8.06 0.72 -15.34
CA SER A 62 -8.31 0.94 -16.77
C SER A 62 -7.85 -0.21 -17.67
N LYS A 63 -7.29 -1.28 -17.10
CA LYS A 63 -6.65 -2.39 -17.83
C LYS A 63 -7.31 -3.72 -17.50
N SER A 64 -7.25 -4.67 -18.44
CA SER A 64 -7.66 -6.05 -18.17
C SER A 64 -6.69 -6.74 -17.19
N LEU A 65 -7.19 -7.75 -16.47
CA LEU A 65 -6.34 -8.60 -15.61
C LEU A 65 -5.19 -9.26 -16.40
N GLU A 66 -5.42 -9.62 -17.67
CA GLU A 66 -4.38 -10.17 -18.53
C GLU A 66 -3.25 -9.16 -18.73
N GLU A 67 -3.57 -7.91 -19.06
CA GLU A 67 -2.59 -6.84 -19.23
C GLU A 67 -1.84 -6.52 -17.93
N ILE A 68 -2.55 -6.45 -16.79
CA ILE A 68 -1.94 -6.19 -15.48
C ILE A 68 -0.98 -7.33 -15.11
N SER A 69 -1.41 -8.59 -15.26
CA SER A 69 -0.62 -9.77 -14.88
C SER A 69 0.66 -9.96 -15.72
N ARG A 70 0.75 -9.36 -16.91
CA ARG A 70 1.98 -9.33 -17.72
C ARG A 70 3.06 -8.46 -17.08
N SER A 71 2.69 -7.45 -16.31
CA SER A 71 3.65 -6.58 -15.60
C SER A 71 4.24 -7.23 -14.34
N TRP A 72 3.64 -8.31 -13.85
CA TRP A 72 4.09 -9.00 -12.65
C TRP A 72 5.25 -9.93 -13.00
N ARG A 73 6.45 -9.59 -12.51
CA ARG A 73 7.69 -10.35 -12.76
C ARG A 73 7.86 -11.57 -11.85
N ASP A 74 7.20 -11.58 -10.68
CA ASP A 74 7.37 -12.60 -9.64
C ASP A 74 6.03 -13.25 -9.24
N VAL A 75 5.33 -13.86 -10.20
CA VAL A 75 4.12 -14.65 -9.91
C VAL A 75 4.43 -16.14 -9.79
N PRO A 76 4.21 -16.77 -8.61
CA PRO A 76 4.55 -18.18 -8.36
C PRO A 76 3.87 -19.19 -9.31
N TRP A 77 2.73 -18.85 -9.91
CA TRP A 77 1.92 -19.75 -10.76
C TRP A 77 2.19 -19.62 -12.27
N LYS A 78 3.21 -18.86 -12.69
CA LYS A 78 3.66 -18.76 -14.09
C LYS A 78 4.79 -19.75 -14.45
N ARG A 79 5.08 -20.73 -13.59
CA ARG A 79 5.98 -21.86 -13.87
C ARG A 79 5.20 -23.10 -14.22
#